data_AF-A0A4Q6C128-F1
#
_entry.id   AF-A0A4Q6C128-F1
#
_cell.length_a   1.000
_cell.length_b   1.000
_cell.length_c   1.000
_cell.angle_alpha   90.00
_cell.angle_beta   90.00
_cell.angle_gamma   90.00
#
_symmetry.space_group_name_H-M   'P 1'
#
loop_
_entity.id
_entity.type
_entity.pdbx_description
1 polymer ?
#
loop_
_entity_poly.entity_id
_entity_poly.type
_entity_poly.pdbx_seq_one_letter_code
_entity_poly.pdbx_strand_id
1 'polypeptide(L)'
;MLKIDTHAHYLPRTWPDLARKYGDDRFPVIHHGEDGRARIYKDGKFFREIWPKTWDPQVRIDDYAKFGVQVQVLSTVPVMFSY
;
A
#
# COMPACT_ATOMS: atom_id res chain seq x y z
N MET A 1 21.68 0.28 19.67
CA MET A 1 20.37 0.71 20.21
C MET A 1 19.28 0.25 19.26
N LEU A 2 18.16 -0.26 19.78
CA LEU A 2 17.00 -0.63 18.97
C LEU A 2 16.31 0.64 18.44
N LYS A 3 16.04 0.73 17.14
CA LYS A 3 15.28 1.81 16.49
C LYS A 3 14.00 1.26 15.90
N ILE A 4 12.88 1.81 16.35
CA ILE A 4 11.53 1.39 15.95
C ILE A 4 10.86 2.55 15.21
N ASP A 5 10.34 2.27 14.01
CA ASP A 5 9.48 3.18 13.26
C ASP A 5 8.02 2.81 13.50
N THR A 6 7.29 3.69 14.17
CA THR A 6 5.90 3.45 14.57
C THR A 6 4.87 3.97 13.57
N HIS A 7 5.30 4.67 12.52
CA HIS A 7 4.40 5.25 11.52
C HIS A 7 4.80 4.79 10.12
N ALA A 8 4.38 3.57 9.80
CA ALA A 8 4.58 2.96 8.50
C ALA A 8 3.27 2.41 7.92
N HIS A 9 3.17 2.47 6.61
CA HIS A 9 2.03 1.91 5.87
C HIS A 9 2.46 0.74 4.98
N TYR A 10 1.61 -0.28 4.94
CA TYR A 10 1.76 -1.48 4.13
C TYR A 10 0.40 -1.89 3.56
N LEU A 11 0.40 -2.36 2.33
CA LEU A 11 -0.79 -2.76 1.60
C LEU A 11 -0.69 -4.22 1.15
N PRO A 12 -1.80 -4.97 1.08
CA PRO A 12 -1.84 -6.20 0.31
C PRO A 12 -1.47 -5.92 -1.15
N ARG A 13 -0.75 -6.84 -1.80
CA ARG A 13 -0.43 -6.69 -3.24
C ARG A 13 -1.69 -6.58 -4.08
N THR A 14 -2.73 -7.35 -3.76
CA THR A 14 -4.02 -7.33 -4.45
C THR A 14 -5.14 -7.35 -3.41
N TRP A 15 -6.25 -6.72 -3.74
CA TRP A 15 -7.52 -6.87 -3.02
C TRP A 15 -8.68 -6.98 -4.03
N PRO A 16 -9.83 -7.53 -3.61
CA PRO A 16 -11.00 -7.61 -4.47
C PRO A 16 -11.47 -6.22 -4.91
N ASP A 17 -12.02 -6.12 -6.12
CA ASP A 17 -12.72 -4.92 -6.57
C ASP A 17 -14.03 -4.76 -5.79
N LEU A 18 -13.94 -4.10 -4.63
CA LEU A 18 -15.06 -3.85 -3.73
C LEU A 18 -16.01 -2.79 -4.30
N ALA A 19 -15.50 -1.88 -5.13
CA ALA A 19 -16.31 -0.88 -5.81
C ALA A 19 -17.34 -1.57 -6.72
N ARG A 20 -16.87 -2.49 -7.59
CA ARG A 20 -17.77 -3.31 -8.41
C ARG A 20 -18.63 -4.25 -7.59
N LYS A 21 -18.09 -4.86 -6.54
CA LYS A 21 -18.83 -5.84 -5.71
C LYS A 21 -20.05 -5.21 -5.02
N TYR A 22 -19.90 -3.99 -4.51
CA TYR A 22 -20.94 -3.32 -3.72
C TYR A 22 -21.63 -2.17 -4.46
N GLY A 23 -21.18 -1.82 -5.66
CA GLY A 23 -21.70 -0.67 -6.41
C GLY A 23 -21.40 0.68 -5.74
N ASP A 24 -20.26 0.79 -5.04
CA ASP A 24 -19.86 1.98 -4.29
C ASP A 24 -18.42 2.39 -4.65
N ASP A 25 -18.31 3.44 -5.47
CA ASP A 25 -17.04 3.90 -6.03
C ASP A 25 -16.08 4.50 -4.98
N ARG A 26 -16.51 4.65 -3.72
CA ARG A 26 -15.63 5.08 -2.61
C ARG A 26 -14.56 4.04 -2.28
N PHE A 27 -14.81 2.76 -2.58
CA PHE A 27 -13.84 1.70 -2.35
C PHE A 27 -12.64 1.86 -3.31
N PRO A 28 -11.40 1.85 -2.81
CA PRO A 28 -10.24 1.93 -3.68
C PRO A 28 -10.08 0.67 -4.54
N VAL A 29 -9.69 0.85 -5.80
CA VAL A 29 -9.38 -0.22 -6.76
C VAL A 29 -7.89 -0.19 -7.08
N ILE A 30 -7.27 -1.36 -7.24
CA ILE A 30 -5.85 -1.48 -7.62
C ILE A 30 -5.69 -2.08 -9.02
N HIS A 31 -4.81 -1.48 -9.81
CA HIS A 31 -4.37 -1.98 -11.10
C HIS A 31 -2.86 -2.23 -11.09
N HIS A 32 -2.44 -3.42 -11.49
CA HIS A 32 -1.02 -3.78 -11.64
C HIS A 32 -0.51 -3.42 -13.02
N GLY A 33 0.58 -2.68 -13.09
CA GLY A 33 1.28 -2.38 -14.33
C GLY A 33 2.30 -3.47 -14.69
N GLU A 34 2.65 -3.54 -15.98
CA GLU A 34 3.71 -4.43 -16.48
C GLU A 34 5.11 -4.03 -16.01
N ASP A 35 5.26 -2.79 -15.56
CA ASP A 35 6.49 -2.20 -14.99
C ASP A 35 6.74 -2.59 -13.52
N GLY A 36 5.92 -3.49 -12.96
CA GLY A 36 6.03 -3.93 -11.56
C GLY A 36 5.51 -2.90 -10.54
N ARG A 37 4.94 -1.77 -10.98
CA ARG A 37 4.24 -0.80 -10.13
C ARG A 37 2.75 -1.10 -10.11
N ALA A 38 2.05 -0.54 -9.14
CA ALA A 38 0.59 -0.60 -9.09
C ALA A 38 -0.01 0.80 -8.93
N ARG A 39 -1.24 0.98 -9.42
CA ARG A 39 -1.96 2.25 -9.40
C ARG A 39 -3.27 2.06 -8.65
N ILE A 40 -3.48 2.90 -7.64
CA ILE A 40 -4.72 2.96 -6.87
C ILE A 40 -5.62 4.00 -7.51
N TYR A 41 -6.87 3.63 -7.71
CA TYR A 41 -7.96 4.51 -8.14
C TYR A 41 -9.00 4.61 -7.02
N LYS A 42 -9.60 5.78 -6.86
CA LYS A 42 -10.73 6.04 -5.95
C LYS A 42 -11.73 6.93 -6.67
N ASP A 43 -13.02 6.67 -6.51
CA ASP A 43 -14.09 7.43 -7.18
C ASP A 43 -13.89 7.46 -8.71
N GLY A 44 -13.39 6.35 -9.28
CA GLY A 44 -13.03 6.22 -10.71
C GLY A 44 -11.82 7.04 -11.17
N LYS A 45 -11.13 7.74 -10.27
CA LYS A 45 -10.01 8.65 -10.58
C LYS A 45 -8.68 8.10 -10.08
N PHE A 46 -7.60 8.42 -10.81
CA PHE A 46 -6.25 8.12 -10.37
C PHE A 46 -5.98 8.79 -9.02
N PHE A 47 -5.58 7.99 -8.03
CA PHE A 47 -5.24 8.48 -6.70
C PHE A 47 -3.72 8.49 -6.48
N ARG A 48 -3.06 7.35 -6.68
CA ARG A 48 -1.62 7.20 -6.41
C ARG A 48 -1.01 6.02 -7.15
N GLU A 49 0.23 6.18 -7.62
CA GLU A 49 1.11 5.07 -8.02
C GLU A 49 1.96 4.59 -6.83
N ILE A 50 2.13 3.28 -6.70
CA ILE A 50 2.86 2.63 -5.61
C ILE A 50 3.88 1.61 -6.16
N TRP A 51 4.96 1.43 -5.39
CA TRP A 51 6.10 0.56 -5.73
C TRP A 51 6.10 -0.71 -4.87
N PRO A 52 6.83 -1.77 -5.29
CA PRO A 52 6.91 -3.04 -4.58
C PRO A 52 7.11 -2.96 -3.08
N LYS A 53 7.92 -2.01 -2.57
CA LYS A 53 8.11 -1.80 -1.13
C LYS A 53 6.85 -1.50 -0.30
N THR A 54 5.72 -1.24 -0.96
CA THR A 54 4.42 -1.02 -0.33
C THR A 54 3.70 -2.34 0.01
N TRP A 55 4.07 -3.46 -0.64
CA TRP A 55 3.44 -4.78 -0.46
C TRP A 55 4.41 -5.97 -0.48
N ASP A 56 5.70 -5.76 -0.77
CA ASP A 56 6.75 -6.78 -0.74
C ASP A 56 7.56 -6.58 0.56
N PRO A 57 7.52 -7.56 1.48
CA PRO A 57 8.15 -7.40 2.78
C PRO A 57 9.69 -7.39 2.67
N GLN A 58 10.28 -8.16 1.75
CA GLN A 58 11.73 -8.26 1.63
C GLN A 58 12.31 -6.97 1.03
N VAL A 59 11.72 -6.48 -0.07
CA VAL A 59 12.13 -5.20 -0.68
C VAL A 59 12.03 -4.06 0.34
N ARG A 60 11.00 -4.09 1.19
CA ARG A 60 10.82 -3.09 2.25
C ARG A 60 11.89 -3.21 3.34
N ILE A 61 12.16 -4.40 3.86
CA ILE A 61 13.18 -4.65 4.88
C ILE A 61 14.53 -4.15 4.39
N ASP A 62 14.91 -4.48 3.15
CA ASP A 62 16.19 -4.08 2.57
C ASP A 62 16.30 -2.56 2.35
N ASP A 63 15.19 -1.88 2.00
CA ASP A 63 15.16 -0.42 1.88
C ASP A 63 15.32 0.25 3.25
N TYR A 64 14.61 -0.25 4.28
CA TYR A 64 14.62 0.34 5.62
C TYR A 64 15.90 0.04 6.43
N ALA A 65 16.57 -1.08 6.15
CA ALA A 65 17.86 -1.42 6.76
C ALA A 65 18.92 -0.32 6.55
N LYS A 66 18.86 0.41 5.43
CA LYS A 66 19.74 1.55 5.11
C LYS A 66 19.64 2.69 6.13
N PHE A 67 18.54 2.79 6.87
CA PHE A 67 18.29 3.82 7.88
C PHE A 67 18.55 3.33 9.32
N GLY A 68 19.08 2.12 9.48
CA GLY A 68 19.32 1.48 10.77
C GLY A 68 18.03 1.24 11.57
N VAL A 69 16.88 1.09 10.89
CA VAL A 69 15.58 0.75 11.51
C VAL A 69 15.45 -0.76 11.54
N GLN A 70 15.29 -1.35 12.73
CA GLN A 70 15.19 -2.81 12.88
C GLN A 70 13.74 -3.29 12.95
N VAL A 71 12.79 -2.43 13.35
CA VAL A 71 11.38 -2.80 13.51
C VAL A 71 10.49 -1.70 12.97
N GLN A 72 9.44 -2.09 12.25
CA GLN A 72 8.36 -1.19 11.84
C GLN A 72 7.01 -1.69 12.35
N VAL A 73 6.19 -0.78 12.87
CA VAL A 73 4.79 -1.05 13.17
C VAL A 73 3.96 -0.64 11.95
N LEU A 74 3.27 -1.61 11.35
CA LEU A 74 2.58 -1.41 10.08
C LEU A 74 1.09 -1.16 10.30
N SER A 75 0.54 -0.23 9.51
CA SER A 75 -0.89 0.03 9.38
C SER A 75 -1.29 0.06 7.90
N THR A 76 -2.59 0.01 7.61
CA THR A 76 -3.07 0.28 6.24
C THR A 76 -2.93 1.76 5.89
N VAL A 77 -2.98 2.12 4.61
CA VAL A 77 -3.03 3.53 4.20
C VAL A 77 -4.45 4.10 4.42
N PRO A 78 -4.61 5.39 4.76
CA PRO A 78 -5.91 5.97 5.08
C PRO A 78 -6.96 5.88 3.96
N VAL A 79 -6.55 5.82 2.69
CA VAL A 79 -7.50 5.67 1.57
C VAL A 79 -8.29 4.36 1.66
N MET A 80 -7.74 3.33 2.34
CA MET A 80 -8.44 2.06 2.56
C MET A 80 -9.51 2.15 3.65
N PHE A 81 -9.58 3.23 4.42
CA PHE A 81 -10.66 3.42 5.41
C PHE A 81 -12.02 3.59 4.75
N SER A 82 -12.05 3.95 3.46
CA SER A 82 -13.27 3.98 2.64
C SER A 82 -14.37 4.88 3.23
N TYR A 83 -13.98 6.04 3.77
CA TYR A 83 -14.90 7.11 4.19
C TYR A 83 -15.80 7.55 3.02
#